data_AF-A0A843E4I0-F1
#
_entry.id   AF-A0A843E4I0-F1
#
_cell.length_a   1.000
_cell.length_b   1.000
_cell.length_c   1.000
_cell.angle_alpha   90.00
_cell.angle_beta   90.00
_cell.angle_gamma   90.00
#
_symmetry.space_group_name_H-M   'P 1'
#
loop_
_entity.id
_entity.type
_entity.pdbx_description
1 polymer ?
#
loop_
_entity_poly.entity_id
_entity_poly.type
_entity_poly.pdbx_seq_one_letter_code
_entity_poly.pdbx_strand_id
1 'polypeptide(L)' 'GLTELKNQLSASLIISALIIGSSLAILSNSGPKMWGTSAIGLFGFLLSAVLGFYIVLKYIIFDK' A
#
# COMPACT_ATOMS: atom_id res chain seq x y z
N GLY A 1 15.41 -14.62 13.48
CA GLY A 1 16.48 -15.43 12.86
C GLY A 1 16.82 -14.99 11.44
N LEU A 2 16.09 -15.46 10.42
CA LEU A 2 16.29 -15.06 9.01
C LEU A 2 14.94 -14.94 8.29
N THR A 3 13.99 -15.80 8.69
CA THR A 3 12.60 -15.78 8.23
C THR A 3 11.86 -14.50 8.62
N GLU A 4 12.09 -13.95 9.81
CA GLU A 4 11.47 -12.67 10.23
C GLU A 4 11.97 -11.49 9.40
N LEU A 5 13.28 -11.41 9.12
CA LEU A 5 13.84 -10.39 8.24
C LEU A 5 13.27 -10.52 6.83
N LYS A 6 13.13 -11.75 6.33
CA LYS A 6 12.47 -12.02 5.04
C LYS A 6 11.01 -11.52 5.05
N ASN A 7 10.27 -11.77 6.12
CA ASN A 7 8.88 -11.37 6.24
C ASN A 7 8.70 -9.84 6.33
N GLN A 8 9.55 -9.15 7.10
CA GLN A 8 9.56 -7.68 7.18
C GLN A 8 9.97 -7.03 5.85
N LEU A 9 10.98 -7.60 5.17
CA LEU A 9 11.38 -7.14 3.84
C LEU A 9 10.27 -7.36 2.81
N SER A 10 9.68 -8.54 2.74
CA SER A 10 8.56 -8.81 1.83
C SER A 10 7.38 -7.87 2.10
N ALA A 11 7.02 -7.63 3.37
CA ALA A 11 5.94 -6.72 3.72
C ALA A 11 6.23 -5.27 3.29
N SER A 12 7.43 -4.76 3.58
CA SER A 12 7.81 -3.39 3.19
C SER A 12 7.88 -3.21 1.66
N LEU A 13 8.31 -4.24 0.92
CA LEU A 13 8.31 -4.25 -0.54
C LEU A 13 6.90 -4.23 -1.13
N ILE A 14 5.98 -5.04 -0.58
CA ILE A 14 4.58 -5.07 -1.00
C ILE A 14 3.93 -3.70 -0.78
N ILE A 15 4.14 -3.10 0.40
CA ILE A 15 3.60 -1.77 0.73
C ILE A 15 4.17 -0.69 -0.21
N SER A 16 5.49 -0.71 -0.45
CA SER A 16 6.14 0.25 -1.33
C SER A 16 5.64 0.14 -2.77
N ALA A 17 5.55 -1.08 -3.31
CA ALA A 17 5.03 -1.32 -4.66
C ALA A 17 3.57 -0.86 -4.81
N LEU A 18 2.77 -1.04 -3.77
CA LEU A 18 1.35 -0.66 -3.77
C LEU A 18 1.16 0.86 -3.70
N ILE A 19 1.99 1.57 -2.92
CA ILE A 19 2.03 3.05 -2.89
C ILE A 19 2.48 3.60 -4.26
N ILE A 20 3.57 3.07 -4.82
CA ILE A 20 4.11 3.54 -6.10
C ILE A 20 3.13 3.26 -7.24
N GLY A 21 2.60 2.03 -7.32
CA GLY A 21 1.63 1.64 -8.34
C GLY A 21 0.33 2.44 -8.27
N SER A 22 -0.14 2.75 -7.06
CA SER A 22 -1.30 3.61 -6.86
C SER A 22 -1.02 5.06 -7.27
N SER A 23 0.13 5.63 -6.91
CA SER A 23 0.53 6.97 -7.35
C SER A 23 0.64 7.06 -8.88
N LEU A 24 1.14 5.99 -9.51
CA LEU A 24 1.23 5.91 -10.97
C LEU A 24 -0.17 5.80 -11.59
N ALA A 25 -1.09 5.06 -10.98
CA ALA A 25 -2.48 4.98 -11.42
C ALA A 25 -3.23 6.32 -11.30
N ILE A 26 -2.91 7.14 -10.29
CA ILE A 26 -3.41 8.52 -10.17
C ILE A 26 -2.88 9.38 -11.34
N LEU A 27 -1.60 9.23 -11.68
CA LEU A 27 -0.94 10.01 -12.74
C LEU A 27 -1.34 9.58 -14.16
N SER A 28 -1.65 8.30 -14.35
CA SER A 28 -1.88 7.67 -15.65
C SER A 28 -3.07 8.25 -16.43
N ASN A 29 -3.93 9.09 -15.82
CA ASN A 29 -5.13 9.66 -16.45
C ASN A 29 -6.02 8.62 -17.17
N SER A 30 -5.83 7.33 -16.87
CA SER A 30 -6.37 6.19 -17.61
C SER A 30 -7.37 5.48 -16.70
N GLY A 31 -8.65 5.74 -16.93
CA GLY A 31 -9.79 5.27 -16.14
C GLY A 31 -10.86 6.35 -15.98
N PRO A 32 -12.10 6.00 -15.58
CA PRO A 32 -13.17 6.97 -15.36
C PRO A 32 -12.73 8.01 -14.32
N LYS A 33 -12.55 9.25 -14.77
CA LYS A 33 -12.23 10.41 -13.92
C LYS A 33 -13.46 10.74 -13.07
N MET A 34 -13.35 10.55 -11.75
CA MET A 34 -14.21 11.26 -10.81
C MET A 34 -13.42 12.47 -10.29
N TRP A 35 -13.98 13.67 -10.44
CA TRP A 35 -13.36 14.92 -9.95
C TRP A 35 -11.90 15.16 -10.39
N GLY A 36 -11.55 14.85 -11.64
CA GLY A 36 -10.24 15.21 -12.20
C GLY A 36 -9.04 14.35 -11.75
N THR A 37 -9.26 13.38 -10.85
CA THR A 37 -8.24 12.40 -10.41
C THR A 37 -8.69 10.98 -10.74
N SER A 38 -7.74 10.04 -10.88
CA SER A 38 -8.06 8.65 -11.21
C SER A 38 -8.72 7.96 -10.01
N ALA A 39 -10.03 7.71 -10.08
CA ALA A 39 -10.80 7.12 -8.97
C ALA A 39 -10.24 5.76 -8.55
N ILE A 40 -9.79 4.96 -9.52
CA ILE A 40 -9.16 3.65 -9.30
C ILE A 40 -7.83 3.80 -8.55
N GLY A 41 -7.02 4.81 -8.90
CA GLY A 41 -5.76 5.10 -8.22
C GLY A 41 -5.98 5.51 -6.77
N LEU A 42 -6.98 6.36 -6.52
CA LEU A 42 -7.33 6.84 -5.18
C LEU A 42 -7.87 5.70 -4.29
N PHE A 43 -8.67 4.81 -4.85
CA PHE A 43 -9.16 3.62 -4.17
C PHE A 43 -8.01 2.67 -3.82
N GLY A 44 -7.10 2.42 -4.76
CA GLY A 44 -5.89 1.64 -4.53
C GLY A 44 -4.97 2.27 -3.48
N PHE A 45 -4.88 3.61 -3.44
CA PHE A 45 -4.07 4.34 -2.46
C PHE A 45 -4.60 4.14 -1.04
N LEU A 46 -5.92 4.33 -0.86
CA LEU A 46 -6.59 4.13 0.42
C LEU A 46 -6.43 2.69 0.90
N LEU A 47 -6.64 1.71 0.00
CA LEU A 47 -6.49 0.30 0.32
C LEU A 47 -5.05 -0.02 0.76
N SER A 48 -4.07 0.56 0.08
CA SER A 48 -2.65 0.45 0.41
C SER A 48 -2.31 1.03 1.78
N ALA A 49 -2.87 2.19 2.11
CA ALA A 49 -2.68 2.84 3.40
C ALA A 49 -3.27 1.99 4.54
N VAL A 50 -4.48 1.45 4.36
CA VAL A 50 -5.13 0.57 5.36
C VAL A 50 -4.33 -0.71 5.59
N LEU A 51 -3.85 -1.35 4.51
CA LEU A 51 -3.03 -2.57 4.61
C LEU A 51 -1.68 -2.31 5.30
N GLY A 52 -1.01 -1.20 4.96
CA GLY A 52 0.23 -0.79 5.63
C GLY A 52 0.02 -0.53 7.11
N PHE A 53 -1.05 0.21 7.46
CA PHE A 53 -1.37 0.50 8.86
C PHE A 53 -1.72 -0.76 9.64
N TYR A 54 -2.45 -1.70 9.03
CA TYR A 54 -2.74 -3.00 9.63
C TYR A 54 -1.48 -3.79 9.98
N ILE A 55 -0.48 -3.80 9.08
CA ILE A 55 0.79 -4.49 9.33
C ILE A 55 1.58 -3.83 10.46
N VAL A 56 1.63 -2.49 10.48
CA VAL A 56 2.31 -1.74 11.55
C VAL A 56 1.64 -1.96 12.90
N LEU A 57 0.31 -1.88 12.96
CA LEU A 57 -0.45 -2.15 14.18
C LEU A 57 -0.27 -3.59 14.66
N LYS A 58 -0.29 -4.57 13.73
CA LYS A 58 -0.05 -5.97 14.07
C LYS A 58 1.34 -6.15 14.70
N TYR A 59 2.38 -5.57 14.12
CA TYR A 59 3.72 -5.64 14.68
C TYR A 59 3.84 -4.90 16.02
N ILE A 60 3.19 -3.75 16.20
CA ILE A 60 3.27 -2.98 17.46
C ILE A 60 2.45 -3.61 18.60
N ILE A 61 1.25 -4.14 18.31
CA ILE A 61 0.30 -4.60 19.33
C ILE A 61 0.49 -6.08 19.65
N PHE A 62 0.80 -6.91 18.63
CA PHE A 62 0.84 -8.36 18.77
C PHE A 62 2.24 -8.90 19.10
N ASP A 63 3.30 -8.10 18.89
CA ASP A 63 4.68 -8.45 19.27
C ASP A 63 5.00 -8.05 20.72
N LYS A 64 4.00 -8.10 21.62
CA LYS A 64 4.18 -7.92 23.06
C LYS A 64 4.10 -9.25 23.81
#